data_AF-A0A445M3D6-F1
#
_entry.id   AF-A0A445M3D6-F1
#
_cell.length_a   1.000
_cell.length_b   1.000
_cell.length_c   1.000
_cell.angle_alpha   90.00
_cell.angle_beta   90.00
_cell.angle_gamma   90.00
#
_symmetry.space_group_name_H-M   'P 1'
#
loop_
_entity.id
_entity.type
_entity.pdbx_description
1 polymer ?
#
loop_
_entity_poly.entity_id
_entity_poly.type
_entity_poly.pdbx_seq_one_letter_code
_entity_poly.pdbx_strand_id
1 'polypeptide(L)'
;MAQIEKFLVALFLFAMAHSIILVDATFSKSMYITWGSRHASMQGEDLQLVLDQTSGNVNHRIQAGWMKWRKVSEVLCDAKVPIKLKEKFYRTAVRPAILYGTECWAVKSQHENKVGVAEMRMLRWMCGKTRQDKIRNEAIRERVGVAPIVEKMVENRLRWFGHVERRPVDSVVRRVDQMERRQTIRGRGRPKKTIREVIKKDLEINGLDRRSAAQTKKAFLFGSIESRIKLVPGNSAGTVTAYYLSSTGSQHDEIDFEFLGNISGQPYIVHTNIYTQGNGSREQQFYLWFDPTADFHNYTIHWNPIEVVWYIDSIPIRAYRNYENEGIAYPNKQGMRVYTSLWNADDWATRGGLVKTNWSGAPFIARFNHFRARACKWNGAVSINQCALNFPANWWTSPTYKQLSYAKLGQMNWVRNNYMIYDYCRDTKRFNGRMPPECFKSQF
;
A
#
# COMPACT_ATOMS: atom_id res chain seq x y z
N MET A 1 -25.97 -64.81 5.95
CA MET A 1 -25.38 -63.49 6.27
C MET A 1 -24.27 -63.06 5.31
N ALA A 2 -23.40 -63.94 4.80
CA ALA A 2 -22.30 -63.53 3.89
C ALA A 2 -22.69 -63.23 2.41
N GLN A 3 -23.96 -63.42 2.01
CA GLN A 3 -24.43 -63.17 0.64
C GLN A 3 -25.30 -61.91 0.50
N ILE A 4 -25.73 -61.33 1.64
CA ILE A 4 -26.48 -60.06 1.71
C ILE A 4 -25.50 -58.88 1.77
N GLU A 5 -24.33 -59.04 2.37
CA GLU A 5 -23.29 -57.99 2.42
C GLU A 5 -22.68 -57.69 1.04
N LYS A 6 -22.55 -58.70 0.16
CA LYS A 6 -22.06 -58.48 -1.21
C LYS A 6 -23.09 -57.80 -2.13
N PHE A 7 -24.38 -58.00 -1.87
CA PHE A 7 -25.45 -57.32 -2.61
C PHE A 7 -25.62 -55.86 -2.17
N LEU A 8 -25.41 -55.57 -0.88
CA LEU A 8 -25.47 -54.20 -0.35
C LEU A 8 -24.28 -53.33 -0.78
N VAL A 9 -23.08 -53.91 -0.93
CA VAL A 9 -21.90 -53.17 -1.45
C VAL A 9 -22.00 -52.93 -2.96
N ALA A 10 -22.61 -53.85 -3.73
CA ALA A 10 -22.86 -53.65 -5.16
C ALA A 10 -23.97 -52.62 -5.42
N LEU A 11 -25.02 -52.57 -4.59
CA LEU A 11 -26.06 -51.53 -4.67
C LEU A 11 -25.53 -50.15 -4.25
N PHE A 12 -24.58 -50.08 -3.31
CA PHE A 12 -23.93 -48.81 -2.94
C PHE A 12 -22.98 -48.28 -4.03
N LEU A 13 -22.31 -49.16 -4.77
CA LEU A 13 -21.45 -48.78 -5.89
C LEU A 13 -22.22 -48.46 -7.18
N PHE A 14 -23.43 -49.00 -7.37
CA PHE A 14 -24.31 -48.62 -8.49
C PHE A 14 -25.10 -47.31 -8.21
N ALA A 15 -25.43 -47.04 -6.94
CA ALA A 15 -26.10 -45.79 -6.54
C ALA A 15 -25.20 -44.54 -6.58
N MET A 16 -23.88 -44.73 -6.52
CA MET A 16 -22.89 -43.64 -6.65
C MET A 16 -22.54 -43.30 -8.11
N ALA A 17 -23.04 -44.05 -9.09
CA ALA A 17 -22.66 -43.88 -10.51
C ALA A 17 -23.75 -43.27 -11.42
N HIS A 18 -24.99 -43.04 -10.95
CA HIS A 18 -26.05 -42.44 -11.78
C HIS A 18 -26.80 -41.25 -11.15
N SER A 19 -26.26 -40.67 -10.08
CA SER A 19 -26.69 -39.35 -9.61
C SER A 19 -25.77 -38.25 -10.13
N ILE A 20 -25.43 -38.28 -11.44
CA ILE A 20 -25.16 -37.01 -12.11
C ILE A 20 -26.55 -36.38 -12.25
N ILE A 21 -26.95 -35.64 -11.22
CA ILE A 21 -28.01 -34.64 -11.39
C ILE A 21 -27.40 -33.67 -12.41
N LEU A 22 -27.73 -33.88 -13.68
CA LEU A 22 -27.69 -32.81 -14.66
C LEU A 22 -28.67 -31.78 -14.13
N VAL A 23 -28.13 -30.82 -13.37
CA VAL A 23 -28.87 -29.63 -13.01
C VAL A 23 -29.04 -28.89 -14.33
N ASP A 24 -30.21 -29.06 -14.95
CA ASP A 24 -30.61 -28.27 -16.10
C ASP A 24 -30.87 -26.84 -15.62
N ALA A 25 -29.78 -26.09 -15.45
CA ALA A 25 -29.78 -24.72 -15.01
C ALA A 25 -29.91 -23.82 -16.24
N THR A 26 -31.15 -23.52 -16.62
CA THR A 26 -31.42 -22.48 -17.63
C THR A 26 -31.53 -21.11 -16.95
N PHE A 27 -31.12 -20.05 -17.65
CA PHE A 27 -31.13 -18.68 -17.12
C PHE A 27 -32.51 -18.28 -16.58
N SER A 28 -33.59 -18.77 -17.22
CA SER A 28 -34.99 -18.46 -16.88
C SER A 28 -35.48 -19.10 -15.58
N LYS A 29 -34.95 -20.27 -15.21
CA LYS A 29 -35.37 -21.02 -14.01
C LYS A 29 -34.48 -20.77 -12.80
N SER A 30 -33.24 -20.31 -13.00
CA SER A 30 -32.21 -20.28 -11.95
C SER A 30 -31.68 -18.90 -11.56
N MET A 31 -32.10 -17.82 -12.23
CA MET A 31 -31.66 -16.45 -11.90
C MET A 31 -32.85 -15.50 -11.70
N TYR A 32 -32.77 -14.64 -10.67
CA TYR A 32 -33.73 -13.57 -10.42
C TYR A 32 -33.08 -12.20 -10.63
N ILE A 33 -33.74 -11.34 -11.40
CA ILE A 33 -33.27 -9.99 -11.70
C ILE A 33 -33.55 -9.09 -10.48
N THR A 34 -32.52 -8.82 -9.69
CA THR A 34 -32.62 -8.00 -8.46
C THR A 34 -32.62 -6.50 -8.73
N TRP A 35 -32.21 -6.07 -9.93
CA TRP A 35 -32.01 -4.66 -10.24
C TRP A 35 -32.22 -4.35 -11.72
N GLY A 36 -32.76 -3.16 -12.02
CA GLY A 36 -32.93 -2.68 -13.39
C GLY A 36 -34.02 -3.40 -14.18
N SER A 37 -35.19 -3.67 -13.57
CA SER A 37 -36.32 -4.38 -14.20
C SER A 37 -36.88 -3.75 -15.50
N ARG A 38 -36.42 -2.55 -15.89
CA ARG A 38 -36.72 -1.90 -17.18
C ARG A 38 -35.58 -1.98 -18.22
N HIS A 39 -34.40 -2.49 -17.85
CA HIS A 39 -33.17 -2.51 -18.68
C HIS A 39 -32.52 -3.91 -18.78
N ALA A 40 -33.10 -4.90 -18.12
CA ALA A 40 -32.79 -6.30 -18.30
C ALA A 40 -34.12 -7.03 -18.53
N SER A 41 -34.22 -7.74 -19.65
CA SER A 41 -35.40 -8.51 -20.02
C SER A 41 -35.01 -9.92 -20.45
N MET A 42 -35.92 -10.86 -20.23
CA MET A 42 -35.81 -12.21 -20.76
C MET A 42 -36.60 -12.32 -22.05
N GLN A 43 -35.96 -12.82 -23.12
CA GLN A 43 -36.61 -13.13 -24.38
C GLN A 43 -36.31 -14.59 -24.71
N GLY A 44 -37.20 -15.50 -24.32
CA GLY A 44 -36.95 -16.95 -24.40
C GLY A 44 -35.81 -17.39 -23.46
N GLU A 45 -34.81 -18.09 -24.02
CA GLU A 45 -33.61 -18.57 -23.30
C GLU A 45 -32.49 -17.51 -23.23
N ASP A 46 -32.58 -16.41 -23.98
CA ASP A 46 -31.55 -15.39 -24.03
C ASP A 46 -31.76 -14.29 -22.98
N LEU A 47 -30.75 -14.09 -22.12
CA LEU A 47 -30.69 -12.96 -21.20
C LEU A 47 -30.18 -11.72 -21.94
N GLN A 48 -31.08 -10.77 -22.21
CA GLN A 48 -30.71 -9.52 -22.83
C GLN A 48 -30.35 -8.48 -21.76
N LEU A 49 -29.04 -8.25 -21.60
CA LEU A 49 -28.51 -7.20 -20.74
C LEU A 49 -28.21 -5.96 -21.59
N VAL A 50 -29.06 -4.94 -21.47
CA VAL A 50 -28.89 -3.69 -22.21
C VAL A 50 -28.20 -2.67 -21.32
N LEU A 51 -26.99 -2.30 -21.70
CA LEU A 51 -26.26 -1.18 -21.08
C LEU A 51 -26.35 0.02 -22.02
N ASP A 52 -27.46 0.75 -21.96
CA ASP A 52 -27.62 1.98 -22.74
C ASP A 52 -27.00 3.21 -22.04
N GLN A 53 -26.93 4.32 -22.78
CA GLN A 53 -26.33 5.57 -22.31
C GLN A 53 -27.07 6.23 -21.13
N THR A 54 -28.24 5.75 -20.71
CA THR A 54 -29.06 6.38 -19.66
C THR A 54 -28.52 6.13 -18.25
N SER A 55 -27.68 5.10 -18.05
CA SER A 55 -27.08 4.78 -16.74
C SER A 55 -25.81 5.59 -16.42
N GLY A 56 -25.20 6.26 -17.40
CA GLY A 56 -23.83 6.79 -17.31
C GLY A 56 -23.67 8.32 -17.23
N ASN A 57 -24.74 9.11 -17.18
CA ASN A 57 -24.61 10.57 -17.27
C ASN A 57 -24.51 11.24 -15.88
N VAL A 58 -23.46 12.04 -15.68
CA VAL A 58 -23.25 12.91 -14.51
C VAL A 58 -24.48 13.77 -14.20
N ASN A 59 -25.17 14.26 -15.23
CA ASN A 59 -26.40 15.04 -15.05
C ASN A 59 -27.51 14.21 -14.40
N HIS A 60 -27.66 12.94 -14.78
CA HIS A 60 -28.68 12.05 -14.20
C HIS A 60 -28.40 11.80 -12.71
N ARG A 61 -27.15 11.58 -12.32
CA ARG A 61 -26.77 11.43 -10.90
C ARG A 61 -26.99 12.71 -10.09
N ILE A 62 -26.70 13.86 -10.68
CA ILE A 62 -27.03 15.16 -10.07
C ILE A 62 -28.55 15.28 -9.86
N GLN A 63 -29.37 14.88 -10.84
CA GLN A 63 -30.83 14.88 -10.69
C GLN A 63 -31.30 13.89 -9.61
N ALA A 64 -30.73 12.69 -9.54
CA ALA A 64 -31.01 11.73 -8.47
C ALA A 64 -30.69 12.32 -7.08
N GLY A 65 -29.57 13.02 -6.96
CA GLY A 65 -29.21 13.80 -5.78
C GLY A 65 -30.25 14.86 -5.44
N TRP A 66 -30.69 15.66 -6.43
CA TRP A 66 -31.73 16.67 -6.23
C TRP A 66 -33.08 16.08 -5.83
N MET A 67 -33.46 14.92 -6.38
CA MET A 67 -34.68 14.23 -5.97
C MET A 67 -34.60 13.79 -4.51
N LYS A 68 -33.46 13.25 -4.07
CA LYS A 68 -33.25 12.91 -2.66
C LYS A 68 -33.24 14.17 -1.78
N TRP A 69 -32.57 15.23 -2.21
CA TRP A 69 -32.54 16.52 -1.52
C TRP A 69 -33.94 17.08 -1.29
N ARG A 70 -34.79 17.15 -2.32
CA ARG A 70 -36.16 17.70 -2.22
C ARG A 70 -37.01 16.94 -1.20
N LYS A 71 -36.83 15.62 -1.07
CA LYS A 71 -37.56 14.82 -0.07
C LYS A 71 -37.19 15.15 1.38
N VAL A 72 -36.00 15.73 1.60
CA VAL A 72 -35.50 16.07 2.94
C VAL A 72 -35.24 17.57 3.09
N SER A 73 -35.64 18.40 2.12
CA SER A 73 -35.30 19.82 2.10
C SER A 73 -35.97 20.59 3.22
N GLU A 74 -37.13 20.15 3.69
CA GLU A 74 -37.81 20.75 4.84
C GLU A 74 -36.91 20.68 6.09
N VAL A 75 -36.29 19.53 6.35
CA VAL A 75 -35.35 19.34 7.46
C VAL A 75 -34.00 20.03 7.18
N LEU A 76 -33.48 19.91 5.95
CA LEU A 76 -32.16 20.44 5.60
C LEU A 76 -32.14 21.98 5.52
N CYS A 77 -33.26 22.63 5.18
CA CYS A 77 -33.35 24.08 5.07
C CYS A 77 -33.93 24.76 6.32
N ASP A 78 -34.52 24.02 7.27
CA ASP A 78 -35.05 24.60 8.51
C ASP A 78 -33.94 25.18 9.41
N ALA A 79 -34.06 26.47 9.76
CA ALA A 79 -33.09 27.16 10.62
C ALA A 79 -33.01 26.59 12.05
N LYS A 80 -34.07 25.93 12.54
CA LYS A 80 -34.13 25.34 13.88
C LYS A 80 -33.36 24.03 13.98
N VAL A 81 -33.10 23.36 12.86
CA VAL A 81 -32.40 22.07 12.84
C VAL A 81 -30.89 22.29 13.01
N PRO A 82 -30.23 21.63 13.98
CA PRO A 82 -28.79 21.77 14.18
C PRO A 82 -27.98 21.37 12.94
N ILE A 83 -26.94 22.15 12.63
CA ILE A 83 -26.12 21.93 11.42
C ILE A 83 -25.48 20.54 11.37
N LYS A 84 -25.06 19.99 12.53
CA LYS A 84 -24.52 18.63 12.64
C LYS A 84 -25.53 17.54 12.26
N LEU A 85 -26.83 17.78 12.49
CA LEU A 85 -27.87 16.84 12.09
C LEU A 85 -28.09 16.92 10.57
N LYS A 86 -28.14 18.14 10.02
CA LYS A 86 -28.22 18.36 8.56
C LYS A 86 -27.06 17.72 7.81
N GLU A 87 -25.84 17.83 8.37
CA GLU A 87 -24.64 17.17 7.87
C GLU A 87 -24.85 15.65 7.74
N LYS A 88 -25.31 14.99 8.80
CA LYS A 88 -25.57 13.54 8.81
C LYS A 88 -26.59 13.15 7.75
N PHE A 89 -27.69 13.90 7.63
CA PHE A 89 -28.70 13.65 6.60
C PHE A 89 -28.14 13.77 5.19
N TYR A 90 -27.39 14.84 4.91
CA TYR A 90 -26.76 15.03 3.60
C TYR A 90 -25.79 13.88 3.27
N ARG A 91 -24.91 13.52 4.22
CA ARG A 91 -23.94 12.42 4.06
C ARG A 91 -24.59 11.06 3.83
N THR A 92 -25.78 10.82 4.41
CA THR A 92 -26.44 9.51 4.41
C THR A 92 -27.45 9.34 3.28
N ALA A 93 -28.21 10.38 2.94
CA ALA A 93 -29.33 10.28 2.00
C ALA A 93 -29.06 10.91 0.63
N VAL A 94 -28.37 12.05 0.60
CA VAL A 94 -28.21 12.86 -0.62
C VAL A 94 -26.91 12.53 -1.34
N ARG A 95 -25.78 12.60 -0.62
CA ARG A 95 -24.45 12.36 -1.19
C ARG A 95 -24.30 10.98 -1.84
N PRO A 96 -24.77 9.87 -1.24
CA PRO A 96 -24.68 8.55 -1.88
C PRO A 96 -25.48 8.46 -3.19
N ALA A 97 -26.61 9.17 -3.28
CA ALA A 97 -27.39 9.23 -4.51
C ALA A 97 -26.66 9.98 -5.64
N ILE A 98 -25.81 10.95 -5.31
CA ILE A 98 -24.96 11.61 -6.32
C ILE A 98 -23.76 10.71 -6.70
N LEU A 99 -23.13 10.07 -5.72
CA LEU A 99 -21.87 9.34 -5.91
C LEU A 99 -22.01 7.92 -6.46
N TYR A 100 -23.19 7.32 -6.43
CA TYR A 100 -23.33 5.92 -6.84
C TYR A 100 -22.95 5.72 -8.33
N GLY A 101 -22.12 4.70 -8.56
CA GLY A 101 -21.58 4.34 -9.88
C GLY A 101 -20.33 5.13 -10.27
N THR A 102 -19.96 6.18 -9.54
CA THR A 102 -18.80 7.04 -9.89
C THR A 102 -17.45 6.31 -9.76
N GLU A 103 -17.41 5.21 -9.01
CA GLU A 103 -16.27 4.32 -8.83
C GLU A 103 -15.77 3.68 -10.14
N CYS A 104 -16.63 3.58 -11.16
CA CYS A 104 -16.28 2.98 -12.46
C CYS A 104 -16.20 4.02 -13.60
N TRP A 105 -16.26 5.32 -13.28
CA TRP A 105 -16.32 6.37 -14.30
C TRP A 105 -14.94 6.92 -14.67
N ALA A 106 -14.70 7.14 -15.96
CA ALA A 106 -13.56 7.92 -16.43
C ALA A 106 -13.89 9.42 -16.41
N VAL A 107 -13.93 10.01 -15.22
CA VAL A 107 -14.44 11.38 -15.02
C VAL A 107 -13.49 12.44 -15.60
N LYS A 108 -14.06 13.45 -16.28
CA LYS A 108 -13.36 14.65 -16.77
C LYS A 108 -13.49 15.79 -15.76
N SER A 109 -12.59 16.77 -15.78
CA SER A 109 -12.66 17.96 -14.91
C SER A 109 -13.99 18.71 -15.02
N GLN A 110 -14.57 18.80 -16.22
CA GLN A 110 -15.90 19.40 -16.43
C GLN A 110 -17.01 18.68 -15.65
N HIS A 111 -16.90 17.36 -15.51
CA HIS A 111 -17.86 16.55 -14.76
C HIS A 111 -17.69 16.73 -13.25
N GLU A 112 -16.44 16.74 -12.76
CA GLU A 112 -16.12 17.06 -11.36
C GLU A 112 -16.67 18.44 -10.98
N ASN A 113 -16.46 19.44 -11.84
CA ASN A 113 -16.99 20.79 -11.64
C ASN A 113 -18.52 20.80 -11.56
N LYS A 114 -19.23 20.08 -12.44
CA LYS A 114 -20.70 20.00 -12.40
C LYS A 114 -21.21 19.41 -11.09
N VAL A 115 -20.61 18.31 -10.63
CA VAL A 115 -20.98 17.67 -9.37
C VAL A 115 -20.66 18.58 -8.18
N GLY A 116 -19.50 19.24 -8.20
CA GLY A 116 -19.09 20.20 -7.17
C GLY A 116 -20.02 21.41 -7.10
N VAL A 117 -20.47 21.96 -8.23
CA VAL A 117 -21.44 23.07 -8.28
C VAL A 117 -22.80 22.64 -7.72
N ALA A 118 -23.26 21.43 -8.04
CA ALA A 118 -24.51 20.90 -7.50
C ALA A 118 -24.45 20.73 -5.99
N GLU A 119 -23.37 20.14 -5.46
CA GLU A 119 -23.13 20.03 -4.02
C GLU A 119 -23.10 21.42 -3.36
N MET A 120 -22.32 22.36 -3.89
CA MET A 120 -22.21 23.68 -3.26
C MET A 120 -23.53 24.45 -3.24
N ARG A 121 -24.39 24.26 -4.24
CA ARG A 121 -25.73 24.85 -4.23
C ARG A 121 -26.58 24.27 -3.10
N MET A 122 -26.56 22.95 -2.93
CA MET A 122 -27.22 22.27 -1.82
C MET A 122 -26.70 22.75 -0.46
N LEU A 123 -25.37 22.72 -0.25
CA LEU A 123 -24.76 23.12 1.03
C LEU A 123 -25.04 24.58 1.39
N ARG A 124 -25.07 25.48 0.40
CA ARG A 124 -25.46 26.89 0.61
C ARG A 124 -26.90 27.02 1.07
N TRP A 125 -27.83 26.30 0.44
CA TRP A 125 -29.24 26.29 0.84
C TRP A 125 -29.43 25.73 2.26
N MET A 126 -28.68 24.68 2.62
CA MET A 126 -28.63 24.16 4.00
C MET A 126 -28.25 25.21 5.05
N CYS A 127 -27.36 26.13 4.68
CA CYS A 127 -26.92 27.23 5.53
C CYS A 127 -27.76 28.50 5.41
N GLY A 128 -28.82 28.51 4.58
CA GLY A 128 -29.61 29.71 4.29
C GLY A 128 -28.79 30.81 3.60
N LYS A 129 -27.78 30.44 2.82
CA LYS A 129 -26.88 31.36 2.12
C LYS A 129 -27.11 31.36 0.62
N THR A 130 -26.98 32.51 0.00
CA THR A 130 -27.09 32.73 -1.43
C THR A 130 -25.71 33.04 -2.03
N ARG A 131 -25.67 33.33 -3.33
CA ARG A 131 -24.44 33.84 -3.98
C ARG A 131 -24.18 35.31 -3.67
N GLN A 132 -25.20 36.08 -3.29
CA GLN A 132 -25.06 37.51 -2.97
C GLN A 132 -24.31 37.75 -1.66
N ASP A 133 -24.32 36.78 -0.74
CA ASP A 133 -23.59 36.85 0.53
C ASP A 133 -22.06 36.85 0.36
N LYS A 134 -21.53 36.57 -0.85
CA LYS A 134 -20.09 36.53 -1.17
C LYS A 134 -19.21 35.67 -0.22
N ILE A 135 -19.80 34.71 0.50
CA ILE A 135 -19.08 33.78 1.37
C ILE A 135 -18.29 32.76 0.53
N ARG A 136 -17.04 32.49 0.90
CA ARG A 136 -16.18 31.48 0.25
C ARG A 136 -16.74 30.05 0.41
N ASN A 137 -16.50 29.19 -0.59
CA ASN A 137 -17.00 27.80 -0.55
C ASN A 137 -16.35 27.00 0.59
N GLU A 138 -15.09 27.28 0.91
CA GLU A 138 -14.34 26.65 2.02
C GLU A 138 -15.04 26.90 3.35
N ALA A 139 -15.43 28.15 3.63
CA ALA A 139 -16.14 28.52 4.86
C ALA A 139 -17.51 27.84 5.00
N ILE A 140 -18.25 27.67 3.89
CA ILE A 140 -19.51 26.91 3.90
C ILE A 140 -19.25 25.44 4.25
N ARG A 141 -18.21 24.83 3.65
CA ARG A 141 -17.87 23.43 3.92
C ARG A 141 -17.41 23.21 5.35
N GLU A 142 -16.59 24.11 5.89
CA GLU A 142 -16.15 24.08 7.28
C GLU A 142 -17.33 24.19 8.24
N ARG A 143 -18.25 25.13 7.99
CA ARG A 143 -19.47 25.30 8.80
C ARG A 143 -20.38 24.08 8.80
N VAL A 144 -20.55 23.43 7.64
CA VAL A 144 -21.37 22.21 7.54
C VAL A 144 -20.59 20.98 8.03
N GLY A 145 -19.26 21.02 8.00
CA GLY A 145 -18.40 19.90 8.35
C GLY A 145 -18.36 18.82 7.27
N VAL A 146 -18.39 19.15 5.98
CA VAL A 146 -18.39 18.15 4.89
C VAL A 146 -17.18 18.27 3.96
N ALA A 147 -16.49 17.14 3.74
CA ALA A 147 -15.43 17.04 2.73
C ALA A 147 -15.99 17.25 1.31
N PRO A 148 -15.25 17.85 0.37
CA PRO A 148 -15.65 17.98 -1.03
C PRO A 148 -16.12 16.67 -1.67
N ILE A 149 -17.21 16.72 -2.44
CA ILE A 149 -17.75 15.53 -3.12
C ILE A 149 -16.77 14.91 -4.11
N VAL A 150 -15.89 15.71 -4.73
CA VAL A 150 -14.86 15.22 -5.66
C VAL A 150 -13.85 14.32 -4.93
N GLU A 151 -13.43 14.70 -3.72
CA GLU A 151 -12.56 13.86 -2.88
C GLU A 151 -13.26 12.54 -2.50
N LYS A 152 -14.55 12.60 -2.14
CA LYS A 152 -15.34 11.38 -1.88
C LYS A 152 -15.48 10.50 -3.11
N MET A 153 -15.52 11.09 -4.30
CA MET A 153 -15.57 10.39 -5.57
C MET A 153 -14.26 9.63 -5.83
N VAL A 154 -13.12 10.26 -5.54
CA VAL A 154 -11.78 9.65 -5.59
C VAL A 154 -11.68 8.52 -4.57
N GLU A 155 -12.08 8.75 -3.32
CA GLU A 155 -12.08 7.73 -2.26
C GLU A 155 -12.90 6.49 -2.65
N ASN A 156 -14.12 6.69 -3.20
CA ASN A 156 -14.96 5.58 -3.66
C ASN A 156 -14.29 4.78 -4.78
N ARG A 157 -13.66 5.46 -5.75
CA ARG A 157 -12.93 4.83 -6.86
C ARG A 157 -11.76 4.00 -6.34
N LEU A 158 -10.95 4.55 -5.44
CA LEU A 158 -9.82 3.86 -4.84
C LEU A 158 -10.24 2.70 -3.94
N ARG A 159 -11.36 2.83 -3.20
CA ARG A 159 -11.93 1.75 -2.39
C ARG A 159 -12.39 0.59 -3.26
N TRP A 160 -13.12 0.88 -4.35
CA TRP A 160 -13.55 -0.12 -5.33
C TRP A 160 -12.36 -0.77 -6.03
N PHE A 161 -11.40 0.03 -6.48
CA PHE A 161 -10.16 -0.46 -7.08
C PHE A 161 -9.42 -1.41 -6.13
N GLY A 162 -9.19 -1.00 -4.87
CA GLY A 162 -8.57 -1.86 -3.88
C GLY A 162 -9.37 -3.14 -3.62
N HIS A 163 -10.70 -3.09 -3.66
CA HIS A 163 -11.55 -4.28 -3.57
C HIS A 163 -11.34 -5.24 -4.74
N VAL A 164 -11.28 -4.72 -5.96
CA VAL A 164 -10.98 -5.51 -7.18
C VAL A 164 -9.58 -6.11 -7.09
N GLU A 165 -8.57 -5.34 -6.67
CA GLU A 165 -7.19 -5.79 -6.52
C GLU A 165 -7.02 -6.93 -5.50
N ARG A 166 -7.83 -6.92 -4.43
CA ARG A 166 -7.82 -7.98 -3.40
C ARG A 166 -8.55 -9.26 -3.82
N ARG A 167 -9.27 -9.27 -4.95
CA ARG A 167 -9.95 -10.48 -5.40
C ARG A 167 -9.00 -11.47 -6.06
N PRO A 168 -9.29 -12.77 -5.98
CA PRO A 168 -8.60 -13.80 -6.76
C PRO A 168 -8.59 -13.47 -8.26
N VAL A 169 -7.50 -13.85 -8.94
CA VAL A 169 -7.24 -13.53 -10.37
C VAL A 169 -8.30 -14.13 -11.30
N ASP A 170 -8.83 -15.29 -10.93
CA ASP A 170 -9.91 -16.01 -11.61
C ASP A 170 -11.28 -15.34 -11.46
N SER A 171 -11.45 -14.43 -10.51
CA SER A 171 -12.73 -13.72 -10.36
C SER A 171 -13.04 -12.88 -11.60
N VAL A 172 -14.30 -12.95 -12.05
CA VAL A 172 -14.76 -12.31 -13.30
C VAL A 172 -14.36 -10.83 -13.37
N VAL A 173 -14.54 -10.10 -12.27
CA VAL A 173 -14.22 -8.67 -12.18
C VAL A 173 -12.72 -8.42 -12.36
N ARG A 174 -11.87 -9.28 -11.78
CA ARG A 174 -10.41 -9.18 -11.88
C ARG A 174 -9.91 -9.51 -13.28
N ARG A 175 -10.49 -10.54 -13.92
CA ARG A 175 -10.21 -10.89 -15.32
C ARG A 175 -10.57 -9.74 -16.27
N VAL A 176 -11.76 -9.15 -16.12
CA VAL A 176 -12.20 -8.02 -16.95
C VAL A 176 -11.34 -6.78 -16.75
N ASP A 177 -10.92 -6.49 -15.51
CA ASP A 177 -10.03 -5.37 -15.22
C ASP A 177 -8.64 -5.56 -15.85
N GLN A 178 -8.15 -6.80 -15.93
CA GLN A 178 -6.85 -7.15 -16.50
C GLN A 178 -6.86 -7.32 -18.03
N MET A 179 -8.00 -7.60 -18.65
CA MET A 179 -8.12 -7.75 -20.10
C MET A 179 -7.47 -6.57 -20.84
N GLU A 180 -6.50 -6.88 -21.69
CA GLU A 180 -5.93 -5.89 -22.60
C GLU A 180 -6.97 -5.48 -23.63
N ARG A 181 -7.10 -4.16 -23.84
CA ARG A 181 -7.89 -3.68 -24.98
C ARG A 181 -7.14 -4.05 -26.25
N ARG A 182 -7.81 -4.76 -27.16
CA ARG A 182 -7.34 -4.93 -28.54
C ARG A 182 -6.88 -3.56 -29.05
N GLN A 183 -5.66 -3.50 -29.60
CA GLN A 183 -5.11 -2.29 -30.19
C GLN A 183 -6.07 -1.78 -31.28
N THR A 184 -6.89 -0.81 -30.91
CA THR A 184 -7.78 -0.13 -31.83
C THR A 184 -6.95 0.98 -32.46
N ILE A 185 -6.92 1.03 -33.80
CA ILE A 185 -6.21 2.06 -34.56
C ILE A 185 -6.60 3.42 -33.99
N ARG A 186 -5.62 4.14 -33.42
CA ARG A 186 -5.86 5.42 -32.75
C ARG A 186 -6.02 6.51 -33.81
N GLY A 187 -7.19 7.15 -33.87
CA GLY A 187 -7.38 8.32 -34.72
C GLY A 187 -6.50 9.50 -34.27
N ARG A 188 -6.28 10.47 -35.17
CA ARG A 188 -5.61 11.75 -34.83
C ARG A 188 -6.41 12.52 -33.78
N GLY A 189 -5.75 12.95 -32.69
CA GLY A 189 -6.34 13.77 -31.62
C GLY A 189 -5.99 13.31 -30.20
N ARG A 190 -6.58 13.97 -29.19
CA ARG A 190 -6.34 13.63 -27.76
C ARG A 190 -6.96 12.25 -27.43
N PRO A 191 -6.20 11.32 -26.83
CA PRO A 191 -6.73 10.01 -26.43
C PRO A 191 -7.93 10.10 -25.48
N LYS A 192 -8.84 9.12 -25.57
CA LYS A 192 -9.96 8.98 -24.64
C LYS A 192 -9.42 8.64 -23.24
N LYS A 193 -9.79 9.43 -22.24
CA LYS A 193 -9.44 9.18 -20.83
C LYS A 193 -9.95 7.81 -20.39
N THR A 194 -9.07 6.98 -19.83
CA THR A 194 -9.41 5.63 -19.37
C THR A 194 -9.57 5.58 -17.85
N ILE A 195 -10.27 4.56 -17.35
CA ILE A 195 -10.39 4.32 -15.90
C ILE A 195 -9.02 4.04 -15.25
N ARG A 196 -8.12 3.32 -15.94
CA ARG A 196 -6.75 3.06 -15.46
C ARG A 196 -5.94 4.34 -15.30
N GLU A 197 -6.01 5.27 -16.26
CA GLU A 197 -5.36 6.58 -16.16
C GLU A 197 -5.92 7.43 -15.01
N VAL A 198 -7.22 7.35 -14.76
CA VAL A 198 -7.85 8.06 -13.64
C VAL A 198 -7.39 7.47 -12.31
N ILE A 199 -7.38 6.15 -12.17
CA ILE A 199 -6.91 5.46 -10.96
C ILE A 199 -5.43 5.76 -10.71
N LYS A 200 -4.59 5.72 -11.75
CA LYS A 200 -3.16 6.07 -11.63
C LYS A 200 -2.99 7.50 -11.10
N LYS A 201 -3.71 8.46 -11.68
CA LYS A 201 -3.68 9.86 -11.22
C LYS A 201 -4.21 9.99 -9.78
N ASP A 202 -5.27 9.28 -9.43
CA ASP A 202 -5.85 9.31 -8.09
C ASP A 202 -4.88 8.71 -7.06
N LEU A 203 -4.19 7.62 -7.39
CA LEU A 203 -3.12 7.03 -6.57
C LEU A 203 -1.98 8.04 -6.36
N GLU A 204 -1.47 8.64 -7.44
CA GLU A 204 -0.39 9.65 -7.40
C GLU A 204 -0.76 10.87 -6.54
N ILE A 205 -1.95 11.45 -6.74
CA ILE A 205 -2.41 12.63 -5.97
C ILE A 205 -2.56 12.32 -4.48
N ASN A 206 -2.92 11.09 -4.13
CA ASN A 206 -3.12 10.68 -2.75
C ASN A 206 -1.86 10.05 -2.12
N GLY A 207 -0.72 10.03 -2.83
CA GLY A 207 0.51 9.39 -2.35
C GLY A 207 0.33 7.88 -2.08
N LEU A 208 -0.60 7.24 -2.78
CA LEU A 208 -0.87 5.82 -2.69
C LEU A 208 -0.17 5.10 -3.84
N ASP A 209 0.39 3.93 -3.57
CA ASP A 209 0.99 3.08 -4.59
C ASP A 209 0.36 1.68 -4.52
N ARG A 210 0.44 0.90 -5.61
CA ARG A 210 -0.04 -0.50 -5.69
C ARG A 210 0.81 -1.45 -4.82
N ARG A 211 1.75 -0.92 -4.04
CA ARG A 211 2.60 -1.68 -3.11
C ARG A 211 1.74 -2.36 -2.06
N SER A 212 2.03 -3.63 -1.77
CA SER A 212 1.57 -4.22 -0.52
C SER A 212 2.52 -3.74 0.57
N ALA A 213 2.02 -2.91 1.48
CA ALA A 213 2.83 -2.35 2.57
C ALA A 213 2.09 -2.43 3.91
N ALA A 214 2.85 -2.61 4.98
CA ALA A 214 2.37 -2.55 6.36
C ALA A 214 3.29 -1.66 7.19
N GLN A 215 2.72 -0.95 8.16
CA GLN A 215 3.48 -0.10 9.08
C GLN A 215 3.07 -0.33 10.54
N THR A 216 3.98 -0.07 11.48
CA THR A 216 3.63 -0.12 12.91
C THR A 216 2.69 1.01 13.30
N LYS A 217 1.80 0.74 14.27
CA LYS A 217 0.89 1.76 14.85
C LYS A 217 1.61 2.78 15.74
N LYS A 218 2.78 2.44 16.26
CA LYS A 218 3.61 3.30 17.10
C LYS A 218 4.95 3.54 16.43
N ALA A 219 5.52 4.71 16.70
CA ALA A 219 6.90 5.03 16.38
C ALA A 219 7.80 4.68 17.58
N PHE A 220 9.08 4.49 17.30
CA PHE A 220 10.09 4.08 18.27
C PHE A 220 11.33 4.98 18.18
N LEU A 221 12.08 5.08 19.27
CA LEU A 221 13.38 5.74 19.31
C LEU A 221 14.37 4.86 20.09
N PHE A 222 15.31 4.23 19.39
CA PHE A 222 16.24 3.23 19.93
C PHE A 222 15.61 1.89 20.38
N GLY A 223 16.46 0.86 20.40
CA GLY A 223 16.19 -0.51 20.77
C GLY A 223 16.51 -1.50 19.66
N SER A 224 15.85 -2.65 19.68
CA SER A 224 15.97 -3.66 18.62
C SER A 224 14.62 -3.99 18.03
N ILE A 225 14.56 -3.99 16.71
CA ILE A 225 13.38 -4.36 15.96
C ILE A 225 13.76 -5.49 15.03
N GLU A 226 13.16 -6.65 15.25
CA GLU A 226 13.41 -7.87 14.50
C GLU A 226 12.13 -8.35 13.79
N SER A 227 12.31 -8.92 12.62
CA SER A 227 11.29 -9.66 11.89
C SER A 227 11.94 -10.83 11.19
N ARG A 228 11.23 -11.95 11.13
CA ARG A 228 11.60 -13.06 10.27
C ARG A 228 11.00 -12.86 8.90
N ILE A 229 11.82 -12.98 7.87
CA ILE A 229 11.42 -12.71 6.48
C ILE A 229 11.83 -13.92 5.64
N LYS A 230 10.91 -14.34 4.76
CA LYS A 230 11.17 -15.30 3.70
C LYS A 230 10.84 -14.64 2.36
N LEU A 231 11.82 -14.57 1.47
CA LEU A 231 11.76 -13.80 0.23
C LEU A 231 11.01 -14.54 -0.88
N VAL A 232 10.78 -13.83 -1.99
CA VAL A 232 10.03 -14.34 -3.15
C VAL A 232 10.83 -15.45 -3.83
N PRO A 233 10.31 -16.68 -3.95
CA PRO A 233 11.02 -17.77 -4.62
C PRO A 233 11.00 -17.62 -6.14
N GLY A 234 11.85 -18.37 -6.83
CA GLY A 234 11.84 -18.46 -8.29
C GLY A 234 12.38 -17.19 -8.96
N ASN A 235 11.68 -16.67 -9.96
CA ASN A 235 12.09 -15.44 -10.66
C ASN A 235 11.46 -14.24 -9.96
N SER A 236 12.28 -13.48 -9.26
CA SER A 236 11.88 -12.28 -8.51
C SER A 236 12.52 -11.00 -9.07
N ALA A 237 13.10 -11.06 -10.28
CA ALA A 237 13.74 -9.92 -10.90
C ALA A 237 12.80 -8.71 -10.97
N GLY A 238 13.35 -7.52 -10.71
CA GLY A 238 12.65 -6.24 -10.65
C GLY A 238 11.78 -6.04 -9.41
N THR A 239 11.69 -7.00 -8.49
CA THR A 239 10.97 -6.83 -7.21
C THR A 239 11.92 -6.39 -6.09
N VAL A 240 11.40 -5.56 -5.18
CA VAL A 240 12.08 -5.15 -3.95
C VAL A 240 11.18 -5.47 -2.77
N THR A 241 11.68 -6.31 -1.87
CA THR A 241 11.08 -6.49 -0.53
C THR A 241 11.81 -5.55 0.42
N ALA A 242 11.12 -4.59 1.04
CA ALA A 242 11.72 -3.65 1.98
C ALA A 242 11.27 -3.93 3.41
N TYR A 243 12.19 -3.77 4.36
CA TYR A 243 11.96 -3.77 5.81
C TYR A 243 12.82 -2.66 6.40
N TYR A 244 12.17 -1.59 6.86
CA TYR A 244 12.89 -0.36 7.20
C TYR A 244 12.22 0.42 8.31
N LEU A 245 12.98 1.30 8.95
CA LEU A 245 12.48 2.30 9.89
C LEU A 245 12.52 3.65 9.19
N SER A 246 11.47 4.46 9.29
CA SER A 246 11.46 5.82 8.73
C SER A 246 10.67 6.80 9.59
N SER A 247 11.17 8.03 9.74
CA SER A 247 10.42 9.16 10.31
C SER A 247 9.63 9.88 9.21
N THR A 248 8.86 10.89 9.57
CA THR A 248 8.00 11.60 8.60
C THR A 248 8.58 12.95 8.24
N GLY A 249 8.52 13.33 6.96
CA GLY A 249 8.88 14.67 6.48
C GLY A 249 10.05 14.67 5.50
N SER A 250 10.41 15.85 5.01
CA SER A 250 11.52 16.01 4.04
C SER A 250 12.90 15.77 4.67
N GLN A 251 13.05 16.08 5.95
CA GLN A 251 14.28 15.84 6.74
C GLN A 251 14.16 14.53 7.54
N HIS A 252 13.56 13.49 6.96
CA HIS A 252 13.34 12.24 7.68
C HIS A 252 14.65 11.51 7.96
N ASP A 253 14.64 10.71 9.02
CA ASP A 253 15.66 9.71 9.31
C ASP A 253 15.12 8.35 8.86
N GLU A 254 15.97 7.50 8.27
CA GLU A 254 15.57 6.18 7.77
C GLU A 254 16.71 5.15 7.84
N ILE A 255 16.36 3.90 8.12
CA ILE A 255 17.31 2.77 8.29
C ILE A 255 16.75 1.55 7.55
N ASP A 256 17.46 1.09 6.52
CA ASP A 256 16.89 0.18 5.52
C ASP A 256 17.50 -1.21 5.51
N PHE A 257 16.62 -2.20 5.32
CA PHE A 257 16.90 -3.41 4.56
C PHE A 257 16.03 -3.41 3.30
N GLU A 258 16.65 -3.57 2.14
CA GLU A 258 15.98 -3.83 0.88
C GLU A 258 16.55 -5.10 0.25
N PHE A 259 15.67 -6.02 -0.12
CA PHE A 259 16.06 -7.26 -0.78
C PHE A 259 15.71 -7.16 -2.25
N LEU A 260 16.75 -7.09 -3.08
CA LEU A 260 16.64 -6.93 -4.52
C LEU A 260 16.51 -8.33 -5.14
N GLY A 261 15.35 -8.59 -5.75
CA GLY A 261 15.09 -9.85 -6.41
C GLY A 261 15.94 -10.07 -7.65
N ASN A 262 16.01 -11.31 -8.09
CA ASN A 262 16.86 -11.72 -9.20
C ASN A 262 16.17 -12.78 -10.06
N ILE A 263 16.76 -13.08 -11.22
CA ILE A 263 16.31 -14.20 -12.05
C ILE A 263 16.54 -15.53 -11.32
N SER A 264 15.76 -16.55 -11.66
CA SER A 264 15.87 -17.86 -11.02
C SER A 264 17.29 -18.42 -11.09
N GLY A 265 17.77 -18.95 -9.96
CA GLY A 265 19.13 -19.51 -9.83
C GLY A 265 20.23 -18.48 -9.59
N GLN A 266 19.93 -17.18 -9.61
CA GLN A 266 20.88 -16.12 -9.25
C GLN A 266 20.64 -15.61 -7.83
N PRO A 267 21.70 -15.18 -7.11
CA PRO A 267 21.58 -14.80 -5.72
C PRO A 267 20.78 -13.51 -5.54
N TYR A 268 20.05 -13.44 -4.43
CA TYR A 268 19.47 -12.20 -3.92
C TYR A 268 20.58 -11.25 -3.45
N ILE A 269 20.31 -9.94 -3.57
CA ILE A 269 21.15 -8.90 -2.97
C ILE A 269 20.40 -8.32 -1.78
N VAL A 270 21.04 -8.29 -0.62
CA VAL A 270 20.58 -7.46 0.50
C VAL A 270 21.27 -6.12 0.42
N HIS A 271 20.46 -5.07 0.48
CA HIS A 271 20.85 -3.69 0.38
C HIS A 271 20.53 -3.01 1.71
N THR A 272 21.50 -2.33 2.30
CA THR A 272 21.32 -1.53 3.50
C THR A 272 21.60 -0.07 3.19
N ASN A 273 20.81 0.83 3.77
CA ASN A 273 21.00 2.26 3.63
C ASN A 273 20.64 2.97 4.94
N ILE A 274 21.12 4.20 5.09
CA ILE A 274 20.78 5.05 6.23
C ILE A 274 20.65 6.50 5.78
N TYR A 275 19.50 7.08 6.07
CA TYR A 275 19.19 8.48 5.87
C TYR A 275 19.22 9.21 7.21
N THR A 276 19.84 10.38 7.20
CA THR A 276 19.86 11.29 8.33
C THR A 276 19.48 12.67 7.85
N GLN A 277 18.43 13.26 8.43
CA GLN A 277 17.92 14.58 8.04
C GLN A 277 17.61 14.69 6.53
N GLY A 278 17.06 13.63 5.95
CA GLY A 278 16.71 13.54 4.53
C GLY A 278 17.87 13.25 3.59
N ASN A 279 19.10 13.14 4.12
CA ASN A 279 20.29 12.83 3.33
C ASN A 279 20.65 11.35 3.48
N GLY A 280 20.47 10.57 2.41
CA GLY A 280 20.86 9.16 2.31
C GLY A 280 22.17 8.96 1.57
N SER A 281 22.15 8.12 0.52
CA SER A 281 23.33 7.75 -0.27
C SER A 281 24.42 7.01 0.51
N ARG A 282 24.04 6.12 1.43
CA ARG A 282 24.94 5.32 2.26
C ARG A 282 24.72 3.83 2.03
N GLU A 283 24.63 3.46 0.78
CA GLU A 283 24.29 2.11 0.34
C GLU A 283 25.46 1.14 0.58
N GLN A 284 25.16 -0.01 1.20
CA GLN A 284 26.04 -1.17 1.19
C GLN A 284 25.24 -2.39 0.74
N GLN A 285 25.82 -3.20 -0.14
CA GLN A 285 25.16 -4.37 -0.70
C GLN A 285 25.96 -5.63 -0.42
N PHE A 286 25.24 -6.72 -0.16
CA PHE A 286 25.81 -8.03 0.13
C PHE A 286 25.03 -9.13 -0.58
N TYR A 287 25.73 -10.19 -0.97
CA TYR A 287 25.09 -11.50 -1.14
C TYR A 287 24.80 -12.13 0.23
N LEU A 288 23.95 -13.15 0.24
CA LEU A 288 23.64 -13.93 1.43
C LEU A 288 24.36 -15.29 1.37
N TRP A 289 24.80 -15.78 2.52
CA TRP A 289 25.45 -17.10 2.68
C TRP A 289 24.45 -18.27 2.77
N PHE A 290 23.20 -18.02 2.38
CA PHE A 290 22.08 -18.97 2.37
C PHE A 290 21.05 -18.54 1.32
N ASP A 291 20.11 -19.42 0.99
CA ASP A 291 18.96 -19.09 0.14
C ASP A 291 17.83 -18.47 0.98
N PRO A 292 17.57 -17.15 0.87
CA PRO A 292 16.56 -16.45 1.68
C PRO A 292 15.12 -16.76 1.25
N THR A 293 14.93 -17.54 0.18
CA THR A 293 13.60 -17.95 -0.32
C THR A 293 13.17 -19.31 0.23
N ALA A 294 14.14 -20.13 0.70
CA ALA A 294 13.90 -21.48 1.20
C ALA A 294 13.22 -21.46 2.57
N ASP A 295 13.74 -20.67 3.52
CA ASP A 295 13.20 -20.58 4.88
C ASP A 295 13.21 -19.13 5.42
N PHE A 296 12.63 -18.95 6.61
CA PHE A 296 12.62 -17.68 7.33
C PHE A 296 13.95 -17.43 8.02
N HIS A 297 14.53 -16.25 7.74
CA HIS A 297 15.73 -15.75 8.42
C HIS A 297 15.39 -14.50 9.24
N ASN A 298 16.10 -14.28 10.35
CA ASN A 298 15.87 -13.14 11.23
C ASN A 298 16.66 -11.92 10.76
N TYR A 299 15.96 -10.81 10.53
CA TYR A 299 16.56 -9.54 10.16
C TYR A 299 16.30 -8.54 11.28
N THR A 300 17.38 -8.04 11.90
CA THR A 300 17.29 -7.15 13.06
C THR A 300 18.00 -5.85 12.78
N ILE A 301 17.31 -4.74 13.07
CA ILE A 301 17.92 -3.42 13.19
C ILE A 301 18.07 -3.15 14.69
N HIS A 302 19.32 -3.12 15.16
CA HIS A 302 19.67 -2.63 16.49
C HIS A 302 20.09 -1.16 16.37
N TRP A 303 19.47 -0.28 17.12
CA TRP A 303 19.70 1.15 17.03
C TRP A 303 19.76 1.72 18.44
N ASN A 304 20.85 2.35 18.80
CA ASN A 304 21.01 2.97 20.11
C ASN A 304 21.65 4.36 19.97
N PRO A 305 21.90 5.12 21.05
CA PRO A 305 22.53 6.44 20.95
C PRO A 305 23.96 6.45 20.40
N ILE A 306 24.61 5.30 20.24
CA ILE A 306 26.03 5.15 19.90
C ILE A 306 26.20 4.57 18.49
N GLU A 307 25.38 3.58 18.11
CA GLU A 307 25.48 2.94 16.80
C GLU A 307 24.15 2.34 16.32
N VAL A 308 24.06 2.21 14.99
CA VAL A 308 23.08 1.36 14.30
C VAL A 308 23.82 0.13 13.78
N VAL A 309 23.28 -1.06 14.05
CA VAL A 309 23.82 -2.33 13.59
C VAL A 309 22.73 -3.16 12.92
N TRP A 310 23.04 -3.64 11.72
CA TRP A 310 22.20 -4.54 10.94
C TRP A 310 22.65 -5.97 11.20
N TYR A 311 21.72 -6.83 11.61
CA TYR A 311 21.99 -8.25 11.81
C TYR A 311 21.14 -9.11 10.89
N ILE A 312 21.74 -10.21 10.44
CA ILE A 312 21.07 -11.33 9.78
C ILE A 312 21.38 -12.58 10.61
N ASP A 313 20.36 -13.23 11.17
CA ASP A 313 20.50 -14.37 12.08
C ASP A 313 21.51 -14.12 13.22
N SER A 314 21.44 -12.92 13.80
CA SER A 314 22.34 -12.44 14.86
C SER A 314 23.81 -12.26 14.42
N ILE A 315 24.13 -12.37 13.13
CA ILE A 315 25.44 -12.01 12.56
C ILE A 315 25.39 -10.55 12.10
N PRO A 316 26.22 -9.65 12.66
CA PRO A 316 26.26 -8.26 12.21
C PRO A 316 26.86 -8.19 10.81
N ILE A 317 26.22 -7.46 9.90
CA ILE A 317 26.71 -7.25 8.53
C ILE A 317 27.26 -5.84 8.33
N ARG A 318 26.76 -4.89 9.13
CA ARG A 318 27.07 -3.46 9.04
C ARG A 318 26.88 -2.80 10.40
N ALA A 319 27.78 -1.88 10.73
CA ALA A 319 27.63 -0.92 11.81
C ALA A 319 27.76 0.52 11.26
N TYR A 320 27.00 1.45 11.81
CA TYR A 320 27.08 2.88 11.54
C TYR A 320 27.13 3.64 12.87
N ARG A 321 28.27 4.28 13.16
CA ARG A 321 28.51 4.92 14.44
C ARG A 321 28.03 6.36 14.50
N ASN A 322 27.60 6.77 15.69
CA ASN A 322 27.22 8.13 15.99
C ASN A 322 28.46 9.01 16.16
N TYR A 323 28.60 9.96 15.23
CA TYR A 323 29.63 10.98 15.22
C TYR A 323 29.02 12.40 15.21
N GLU A 324 27.85 12.57 15.83
CA GLU A 324 27.15 13.86 15.91
C GLU A 324 28.01 14.95 16.56
N ASN A 325 28.81 14.60 17.57
CA ASN A 325 29.77 15.51 18.21
C ASN A 325 30.88 16.01 17.26
N GLU A 326 31.07 15.34 16.12
CA GLU A 326 32.04 15.69 15.08
C GLU A 326 31.33 16.24 13.82
N GLY A 327 30.06 16.61 13.94
CA GLY A 327 29.27 17.23 12.86
C GLY A 327 28.65 16.24 11.87
N ILE A 328 28.71 14.93 12.13
CA ILE A 328 28.12 13.90 11.27
C ILE A 328 26.74 13.54 11.81
N ALA A 329 25.70 13.83 11.03
CA ALA A 329 24.33 13.56 11.44
C ALA A 329 24.09 12.07 11.75
N TYR A 330 23.21 11.83 12.72
CA TYR A 330 22.85 10.51 13.21
C TYR A 330 21.35 10.48 13.52
N PRO A 331 20.63 9.36 13.27
CA PRO A 331 19.20 9.31 13.47
C PRO A 331 18.88 9.18 14.97
N ASN A 332 18.93 10.27 15.73
CA ASN A 332 18.63 10.28 17.18
C ASN A 332 17.63 11.37 17.61
N LYS A 333 17.13 12.18 16.68
CA LYS A 333 16.21 13.29 16.99
C LYS A 333 14.74 12.98 16.69
N GLN A 334 14.47 11.92 15.92
CA GLN A 334 13.14 11.62 15.40
C GLN A 334 12.74 10.18 15.68
N GLY A 335 11.50 9.99 16.15
CA GLY A 335 10.93 8.65 16.26
C GLY A 335 10.56 8.08 14.89
N MET A 336 10.93 6.82 14.65
CA MET A 336 10.68 6.13 13.39
C MET A 336 9.60 5.05 13.54
N ARG A 337 8.74 4.92 12.52
CA ARG A 337 7.87 3.74 12.39
C ARG A 337 8.58 2.67 11.60
N VAL A 338 8.19 1.42 11.82
CA VAL A 338 8.68 0.31 11.02
C VAL A 338 7.72 0.12 9.86
N TYR A 339 8.27 -0.07 8.68
CA TYR A 339 7.58 -0.30 7.43
C TYR A 339 8.08 -1.60 6.82
N THR A 340 7.15 -2.31 6.17
CA THR A 340 7.46 -3.44 5.29
C THR A 340 6.72 -3.24 4.01
N SER A 341 7.35 -3.51 2.87
CA SER A 341 6.67 -3.43 1.58
C SER A 341 7.23 -4.40 0.56
N LEU A 342 6.41 -4.74 -0.44
CA LEU A 342 6.84 -5.43 -1.66
C LEU A 342 6.38 -4.60 -2.86
N TRP A 343 7.31 -4.25 -3.73
CA TRP A 343 7.06 -3.35 -4.84
C TRP A 343 7.97 -3.62 -6.05
N ASN A 344 7.59 -3.06 -7.19
CA ASN A 344 8.34 -3.16 -8.43
C ASN A 344 9.31 -1.98 -8.57
N ALA A 345 10.57 -2.27 -8.80
CA ALA A 345 11.66 -1.31 -8.93
C ALA A 345 12.50 -1.61 -10.19
N ASP A 346 11.81 -1.85 -11.31
CA ASP A 346 12.38 -2.25 -12.60
C ASP A 346 13.51 -1.34 -13.08
N ASP A 347 13.51 -0.07 -12.69
CA ASP A 347 14.48 0.92 -13.13
C ASP A 347 15.88 0.73 -12.52
N TRP A 348 16.01 -0.04 -11.43
CA TRP A 348 17.30 -0.18 -10.75
C TRP A 348 17.54 -1.52 -10.01
N ALA A 349 16.51 -2.25 -9.59
CA ALA A 349 16.67 -3.35 -8.62
C ALA A 349 17.55 -4.52 -9.12
N THR A 350 17.28 -5.05 -10.31
CA THR A 350 18.00 -6.23 -10.81
C THR A 350 18.99 -5.84 -11.89
N ARG A 351 20.29 -6.09 -11.61
CA ARG A 351 21.42 -5.71 -12.49
C ARG A 351 21.37 -4.23 -12.89
N GLY A 352 21.11 -3.34 -11.93
CA GLY A 352 21.00 -1.90 -12.18
C GLY A 352 19.83 -1.52 -13.10
N GLY A 353 18.77 -2.34 -13.12
CA GLY A 353 17.56 -2.10 -13.93
C GLY A 353 17.57 -2.71 -15.33
N LEU A 354 18.62 -3.45 -15.71
CA LEU A 354 18.69 -4.13 -17.01
C LEU A 354 17.68 -5.28 -17.13
N VAL A 355 17.32 -5.91 -16.02
CA VAL A 355 16.35 -7.01 -15.99
C VAL A 355 15.05 -6.52 -15.35
N LYS A 356 13.96 -6.67 -16.09
CA LYS A 356 12.62 -6.21 -15.73
C LYS A 356 11.79 -7.34 -15.13
N THR A 357 10.74 -6.97 -14.41
CA THR A 357 9.83 -7.93 -13.77
C THR A 357 9.04 -8.70 -14.82
N ASN A 358 9.12 -10.03 -14.76
CA ASN A 358 8.26 -10.89 -15.55
C ASN A 358 6.92 -11.11 -14.85
N TRP A 359 5.93 -10.28 -15.18
CA TRP A 359 4.60 -10.32 -14.57
C TRP A 359 3.81 -11.61 -14.83
N SER A 360 4.22 -12.46 -15.78
CA SER A 360 3.62 -13.81 -15.93
C SER A 360 3.91 -14.73 -14.75
N GLY A 361 4.97 -14.45 -13.97
CA GLY A 361 5.31 -15.16 -12.73
C GLY A 361 4.56 -14.66 -11.49
N ALA A 362 3.66 -13.69 -11.62
CA ALA A 362 2.87 -13.19 -10.50
C ALA A 362 1.84 -14.25 -10.00
N PRO A 363 1.49 -14.25 -8.71
CA PRO A 363 1.86 -13.28 -7.68
C PRO A 363 3.25 -13.50 -7.06
N PHE A 364 3.97 -12.40 -6.83
CA PHE A 364 5.20 -12.39 -6.03
C PHE A 364 4.83 -12.28 -4.55
N ILE A 365 5.33 -13.19 -3.72
CA ILE A 365 4.93 -13.29 -2.31
C ILE A 365 6.18 -13.34 -1.43
N ALA A 366 6.43 -12.24 -0.70
CA ALA A 366 7.33 -12.22 0.45
C ALA A 366 6.51 -12.48 1.72
N ARG A 367 7.05 -13.25 2.65
CA ARG A 367 6.37 -13.59 3.91
C ARG A 367 7.12 -13.00 5.08
N PHE A 368 6.37 -12.40 6.01
CA PHE A 368 6.87 -11.83 7.25
C PHE A 368 6.21 -12.56 8.42
N ASN A 369 6.97 -12.96 9.43
CA ASN A 369 6.42 -13.47 10.69
C ASN A 369 7.29 -13.03 11.87
N HIS A 370 6.80 -13.28 13.09
CA HIS A 370 7.53 -13.03 14.34
C HIS A 370 8.11 -11.60 14.46
N PHE A 371 7.29 -10.59 14.15
CA PHE A 371 7.67 -9.20 14.39
C PHE A 371 7.81 -8.93 15.89
N ARG A 372 8.98 -8.44 16.32
CA ARG A 372 9.23 -8.09 17.72
C ARG A 372 10.01 -6.78 17.80
N ALA A 373 9.39 -5.78 18.44
CA ALA A 373 10.03 -4.50 18.76
C ALA A 373 10.34 -4.43 20.26
N ARG A 374 11.59 -4.67 20.63
CA ARG A 374 12.13 -4.38 21.98
C ARG A 374 12.78 -3.00 21.95
N ALA A 375 11.93 -1.98 21.87
CA ALA A 375 12.34 -0.61 21.59
C ALA A 375 11.57 0.40 22.45
N CYS A 376 12.16 1.59 22.63
CA CYS A 376 11.51 2.68 23.35
C CYS A 376 10.39 3.26 22.48
N LYS A 377 9.22 3.49 23.05
CA LYS A 377 8.12 4.14 22.33
C LYS A 377 8.40 5.64 22.20
N TRP A 378 8.16 6.17 21.01
CA TRP A 378 8.25 7.61 20.76
C TRP A 378 6.98 8.33 21.20
N ASN A 379 7.13 9.28 22.13
CA ASN A 379 6.06 10.13 22.67
C ASN A 379 6.36 11.62 22.41
N GLY A 380 7.12 11.93 21.36
CA GLY A 380 7.60 13.29 21.04
C GLY A 380 9.01 13.56 21.57
N ALA A 381 9.42 14.82 21.54
CA ALA A 381 10.81 15.24 21.80
C ALA A 381 11.36 14.79 23.18
N VAL A 382 10.50 14.59 24.18
CA VAL A 382 10.89 14.07 25.50
C VAL A 382 11.56 12.69 25.40
N SER A 383 11.16 11.87 24.42
CA SER A 383 11.76 10.56 24.17
C SER A 383 13.24 10.63 23.78
N ILE A 384 13.72 11.74 23.22
CA ILE A 384 15.13 11.91 22.83
C ILE A 384 16.05 11.67 24.03
N ASN A 385 15.72 12.29 25.17
CA ASN A 385 16.47 12.11 26.40
C ASN A 385 16.08 10.81 27.09
N GLN A 386 14.78 10.53 27.25
CA GLN A 386 14.31 9.37 28.01
C GLN A 386 14.80 8.02 27.47
N CYS A 387 14.80 7.84 26.15
CA CYS A 387 15.20 6.58 25.53
C CYS A 387 16.72 6.41 25.45
N ALA A 388 17.48 7.49 25.66
CA ALA A 388 18.94 7.49 25.71
C ALA A 388 19.50 7.36 27.14
N LEU A 389 18.67 7.47 28.19
CA LEU A 389 19.09 7.32 29.57
C LEU A 389 19.61 5.91 29.84
N ASN A 390 20.73 5.82 30.55
CA ASN A 390 21.30 4.56 30.98
C ASN A 390 20.51 3.97 32.16
N PHE A 391 19.49 3.17 31.85
CA PHE A 391 18.60 2.54 32.83
C PHE A 391 18.25 1.11 32.38
N PRO A 392 18.04 0.13 33.28
CA PRO A 392 17.79 -1.26 32.90
C PRO A 392 16.64 -1.48 31.91
N ALA A 393 15.60 -0.65 31.95
CA ALA A 393 14.51 -0.70 30.98
C ALA A 393 14.96 -0.35 29.54
N ASN A 394 15.95 0.53 29.41
CA ASN A 394 16.62 0.90 28.17
C ASN A 394 17.86 0.03 27.98
N TRP A 395 17.71 -1.30 28.04
CA TRP A 395 18.82 -2.26 28.03
C TRP A 395 19.84 -2.03 26.87
N TRP A 396 19.43 -1.43 25.75
CA TRP A 396 20.27 -1.05 24.61
C TRP A 396 21.32 0.03 24.93
N THR A 397 21.22 0.73 26.05
CA THR A 397 22.23 1.70 26.51
C THR A 397 23.28 1.07 27.43
N SER A 398 23.14 -0.21 27.77
CA SER A 398 24.10 -0.93 28.61
C SER A 398 25.51 -0.88 27.99
N PRO A 399 26.58 -0.86 28.79
CA PRO A 399 27.97 -0.93 28.31
C PRO A 399 28.24 -2.02 27.26
N THR A 400 27.52 -3.14 27.33
CA THR A 400 27.62 -4.26 26.38
C THR A 400 27.26 -3.88 24.94
N TYR A 401 26.43 -2.86 24.72
CA TYR A 401 25.96 -2.41 23.40
C TYR A 401 26.62 -1.10 22.94
N LYS A 402 27.72 -0.69 23.59
CA LYS A 402 28.51 0.49 23.15
C LYS A 402 29.35 0.20 21.91
N GLN A 403 29.66 -1.07 21.69
CA GLN A 403 30.40 -1.55 20.52
C GLN A 403 30.19 -3.05 20.36
N LEU A 404 30.47 -3.55 19.17
CA LEU A 404 30.55 -4.99 18.91
C LEU A 404 31.67 -5.63 19.74
N SER A 405 31.39 -6.82 20.28
CA SER A 405 32.44 -7.66 20.86
C SER A 405 33.44 -8.10 19.77
N TYR A 406 34.67 -8.47 20.16
CA TYR A 406 35.67 -8.98 19.22
C TYR A 406 35.16 -10.16 18.37
N ALA A 407 34.37 -11.06 18.96
CA ALA A 407 33.75 -12.17 18.24
C ALA A 407 32.74 -11.67 17.18
N LYS A 408 31.89 -10.70 17.53
CA LYS A 408 30.91 -10.10 16.60
C LYS A 408 31.58 -9.30 15.50
N LEU A 409 32.65 -8.58 15.83
CA LEU A 409 33.49 -7.90 14.84
C LEU A 409 34.14 -8.89 13.87
N GLY A 410 34.68 -10.01 14.36
CA GLY A 410 35.22 -11.08 13.53
C GLY A 410 34.17 -11.66 12.57
N GLN A 411 32.95 -11.88 13.05
CA GLN A 411 31.81 -12.31 12.22
C GLN A 411 31.47 -11.27 11.14
N MET A 412 31.40 -9.99 11.49
CA MET A 412 31.14 -8.92 10.52
C MET A 412 32.24 -8.82 9.47
N ASN A 413 33.50 -8.94 9.88
CA ASN A 413 34.63 -8.94 8.95
C ASN A 413 34.56 -10.13 7.99
N TRP A 414 34.17 -11.32 8.46
CA TRP A 414 33.92 -12.45 7.58
C TRP A 414 32.82 -12.16 6.55
N VAL A 415 31.69 -11.57 6.96
CA VAL A 415 30.62 -11.19 6.03
C VAL A 415 31.14 -10.18 5.00
N ARG A 416 31.79 -9.11 5.47
CA ARG A 416 32.28 -8.03 4.61
C ARG A 416 33.33 -8.52 3.61
N ASN A 417 34.21 -9.43 4.00
CA ASN A 417 35.27 -9.94 3.13
C ASN A 417 34.76 -10.94 2.08
N ASN A 418 33.70 -11.70 2.39
CA ASN A 418 33.25 -12.79 1.52
C ASN A 418 31.98 -12.47 0.71
N TYR A 419 31.14 -11.55 1.19
CA TYR A 419 29.80 -11.33 0.62
C TYR A 419 29.49 -9.88 0.27
N MET A 420 30.27 -8.89 0.70
CA MET A 420 30.04 -7.50 0.32
C MET A 420 30.38 -7.26 -1.14
N ILE A 421 29.44 -6.69 -1.89
CA ILE A 421 29.59 -6.41 -3.32
C ILE A 421 29.61 -4.92 -3.65
N TYR A 422 29.09 -4.09 -2.76
CA TYR A 422 29.12 -2.64 -2.90
C TYR A 422 29.29 -1.97 -1.54
N ASP A 423 30.14 -0.94 -1.49
CA ASP A 423 30.32 -0.08 -0.33
C ASP A 423 30.44 1.36 -0.80
N TYR A 424 29.46 2.21 -0.45
CA TYR A 424 29.46 3.61 -0.83
C TYR A 424 30.75 4.35 -0.42
N CYS A 425 31.39 3.96 0.69
CA CYS A 425 32.65 4.56 1.14
C CYS A 425 33.85 4.26 0.22
N ARG A 426 33.70 3.35 -0.75
CA ARG A 426 34.73 3.03 -1.75
C ARG A 426 34.36 3.53 -3.16
N ASP A 427 33.16 4.08 -3.34
CA ASP A 427 32.67 4.55 -4.64
C ASP A 427 33.07 6.00 -4.90
N THR A 428 34.36 6.20 -5.23
CA THR A 428 34.91 7.54 -5.51
C THR A 428 34.25 8.20 -6.73
N LYS A 429 33.74 7.41 -7.68
CA LYS A 429 33.08 7.91 -8.87
C LYS A 429 31.74 8.55 -8.54
N ARG A 430 30.93 7.90 -7.71
CA ARG A 430 29.62 8.43 -7.28
C ARG A 430 29.75 9.76 -6.53
N PHE A 431 30.80 9.91 -5.74
CA PHE A 431 31.03 11.10 -4.91
C PHE A 431 32.01 12.11 -5.51
N ASN A 432 32.44 11.93 -6.77
CA ASN A 432 33.44 12.80 -7.41
C ASN A 432 34.68 13.04 -6.53
N GLY A 433 35.14 11.99 -5.82
CA GLY A 433 36.27 12.04 -4.88
C GLY A 433 35.98 12.71 -3.52
N ARG A 434 34.80 13.29 -3.30
CA ARG A 434 34.40 13.93 -2.03
C ARG A 434 33.57 12.97 -1.18
N MET A 435 34.24 12.03 -0.54
CA MET A 435 33.59 10.99 0.25
C MET A 435 32.86 11.56 1.48
N PRO A 436 31.74 10.96 1.90
CA PRO A 436 31.09 11.29 3.16
C PRO A 436 32.06 11.21 4.36
N PRO A 437 32.00 12.15 5.31
CA PRO A 437 32.99 12.28 6.39
C PRO A 437 33.09 11.05 7.29
N GLU A 438 32.00 10.31 7.45
CA GLU A 438 31.97 9.09 8.26
C GLU A 438 32.82 7.95 7.67
N CYS A 439 33.09 7.98 6.37
CA CYS A 439 33.92 6.98 5.70
C CYS A 439 35.39 7.03 6.16
N PHE A 440 35.80 8.13 6.79
CA PHE A 440 37.14 8.31 7.37
C PHE A 440 37.17 8.03 8.88
N LYS A 441 36.10 7.48 9.45
CA LYS A 441 35.96 7.19 10.88
C LYS A 441 35.88 5.69 11.15
N SER A 442 36.23 5.26 12.37
CA SER A 442 36.14 3.86 12.78
C SER A 442 34.69 3.46 13.03
N GLN A 443 34.08 2.79 12.06
CA GLN A 443 32.67 2.39 12.18
C GLN A 443 32.42 1.26 13.18
N PHE A 444 33.47 0.58 13.64
CA PHE A 444 33.43 -0.54 14.58
C PHE A 444 34.79 -0.73 15.24
#